data_AF-A0A958RZY5-F1
#
_entry.id   AF-A0A958RZY5-F1
#
_cell.length_a   1.000
_cell.length_b   1.000
_cell.length_c   1.000
_cell.angle_alpha   90.00
_cell.angle_beta   90.00
_cell.angle_gamma   90.00
#
_symmetry.space_group_name_H-M   'P 1'
#
loop_
_entity.id
_entity.type
_entity.pdbx_description
1 polymer ?
#
loop_
_entity_poly.entity_id
_entity_poly.type
_entity_poly.pdbx_seq_one_letter_code
_entity_poly.pdbx_strand_id
1 'polypeptide(L)'
;PEGDDYEFFGWNKPVFNKVSTSRALTFSWLNPKKKYDLNTNTNGEHRAFVVTGSYEEVFPLDIYPMQILKACMYKDLDEMEALGMYEVAPEDFALTEFICVSKQPHQKIIREGLDLMLKEIG
;
A
#
# COMPACT_ATOMS: atom_id res chain seq x y z
N PRO A 1 -6.12 13.96 -5.30
CA PRO A 1 -7.23 13.75 -6.26
C PRO A 1 -7.20 12.28 -6.69
N GLU A 2 -8.30 11.56 -6.45
CA GLU A 2 -8.31 10.09 -6.50
C GLU A 2 -8.11 9.53 -7.92
N GLY A 3 -8.43 10.33 -8.94
CA GLY A 3 -8.00 10.16 -10.33
C GLY A 3 -8.31 8.78 -10.89
N ASP A 4 -9.56 8.52 -11.27
CA ASP A 4 -10.02 7.23 -11.80
C ASP A 4 -9.92 7.19 -13.35
N ASP A 5 -8.78 7.64 -13.89
CA ASP A 5 -8.58 7.79 -15.33
C ASP A 5 -7.97 6.52 -15.94
N TYR A 6 -8.69 5.87 -16.85
CA TYR A 6 -8.22 4.68 -17.57
C TYR A 6 -7.09 5.04 -18.56
N GLU A 7 -5.83 4.76 -18.20
CA GLU A 7 -4.68 4.92 -19.10
C GLU A 7 -4.49 3.70 -20.02
N PHE A 8 -4.86 3.85 -21.30
CA PHE A 8 -4.56 2.86 -22.35
C PHE A 8 -3.03 2.64 -22.42
N PHE A 9 -2.56 1.43 -22.06
CA PHE A 9 -1.14 1.06 -21.90
C PHE A 9 -0.35 1.82 -20.79
N GLY A 10 -0.97 2.06 -19.64
CA GLY A 10 -0.30 2.67 -18.46
C GLY A 10 0.95 1.93 -17.92
N TRP A 11 1.15 0.66 -18.28
CA TRP A 11 2.31 -0.15 -17.90
C TRP A 11 3.54 0.03 -18.80
N ASN A 12 3.37 0.55 -20.01
CA ASN A 12 4.41 0.60 -21.05
C ASN A 12 4.77 2.02 -21.50
N LYS A 13 4.02 3.04 -21.06
CA LYS A 13 4.26 4.44 -21.41
C LYS A 13 5.25 5.07 -20.41
N PRO A 14 6.36 5.67 -20.85
CA PRO A 14 7.24 6.43 -19.96
C PRO A 14 6.50 7.69 -19.47
N VAL A 15 6.06 7.72 -18.20
CA VAL A 15 5.23 8.80 -17.64
C VAL A 15 6.05 9.84 -16.87
N PHE A 16 6.53 10.87 -17.55
CA PHE A 16 7.40 11.95 -17.00
C PHE A 16 6.79 12.82 -15.86
N ASN A 17 5.52 12.61 -15.50
CA ASN A 17 4.79 13.38 -14.50
C ASN A 17 4.35 12.56 -13.27
N LYS A 18 4.89 11.35 -13.06
CA LYS A 18 4.59 10.52 -11.87
C LYS A 18 5.83 10.29 -11.02
N VAL A 19 5.68 10.37 -9.70
CA VAL A 19 6.72 10.05 -8.72
C VAL A 19 6.86 8.54 -8.66
N SER A 20 8.08 8.02 -8.88
CA SER A 20 8.40 6.60 -8.77
C SER A 20 9.52 6.42 -7.77
N THR A 21 9.23 5.70 -6.68
CA THR A 21 10.22 5.39 -5.63
C THR A 21 11.23 4.34 -6.09
N SER A 22 10.84 3.42 -6.98
CA SER A 22 11.70 2.29 -7.39
C SER A 22 12.65 2.58 -8.57
N ARG A 23 12.83 3.85 -8.98
CA ARG A 23 13.69 4.27 -10.12
C ARG A 23 13.39 3.60 -11.48
N ALA A 24 12.38 2.73 -11.57
CA ALA A 24 12.17 1.88 -12.74
C ALA A 24 11.41 2.56 -13.89
N LEU A 25 10.59 3.58 -13.60
CA LEU A 25 9.60 4.05 -14.56
C LEU A 25 9.88 5.45 -15.13
N THR A 26 10.75 6.23 -14.50
CA THR A 26 11.00 7.60 -14.94
C THR A 26 12.28 8.18 -14.37
N PHE A 27 13.00 8.93 -15.21
CA PHE A 27 14.20 9.73 -14.91
C PHE A 27 13.96 10.85 -13.85
N SER A 28 13.22 10.57 -12.77
CA SER A 28 12.92 11.47 -11.65
C SER A 28 14.20 11.97 -10.94
N TRP A 29 15.26 11.16 -10.95
CA TRP A 29 16.59 11.54 -10.45
C TRP A 29 17.23 12.74 -11.17
N LEU A 30 16.83 13.04 -12.42
CA LEU A 30 17.41 14.13 -13.20
C LEU A 30 16.78 15.51 -12.91
N ASN A 31 15.61 15.56 -12.25
CA ASN A 31 14.88 16.81 -11.99
C ASN A 31 14.30 16.85 -10.57
N PRO A 32 15.14 17.08 -9.53
CA PRO A 32 14.73 17.03 -8.12
C PRO A 32 13.75 18.13 -7.68
N LYS A 33 13.50 19.15 -8.53
CA LYS A 33 12.64 20.31 -8.22
C LYS A 33 11.25 20.27 -8.88
N LYS A 34 10.89 19.19 -9.57
CA LYS A 34 9.61 19.12 -10.27
C LYS A 34 8.49 18.87 -9.26
N LYS A 35 7.51 19.78 -9.21
CA LYS A 35 6.26 19.57 -8.46
C LYS A 35 5.42 18.54 -9.21
N TYR A 36 5.13 17.43 -8.54
CA TYR A 36 4.26 16.39 -9.06
C TYR A 36 2.90 16.51 -8.37
N ASP A 37 1.82 16.56 -9.16
CA ASP A 37 0.48 16.36 -8.62
C ASP A 37 0.33 14.88 -8.25
N LEU A 38 0.31 14.60 -6.96
CA LEU A 38 0.16 13.24 -6.44
C LEU A 38 -1.28 12.78 -6.68
N ASN A 39 -1.45 11.80 -7.56
CA ASN A 39 -2.70 11.08 -7.74
C ASN A 39 -2.56 9.62 -7.26
N THR A 40 -3.67 9.04 -6.83
CA THR A 40 -3.75 7.64 -6.34
C THR A 40 -4.25 6.68 -7.44
N ASN A 41 -4.23 7.11 -8.70
CA ASN A 41 -4.74 6.35 -9.83
C ASN A 41 -4.04 4.97 -9.97
N THR A 42 -4.84 3.91 -9.99
CA THR A 42 -4.43 2.55 -10.37
C THR A 42 -4.21 2.48 -11.88
N ASN A 43 -2.96 2.63 -12.34
CA ASN A 43 -2.59 2.49 -13.77
C ASN A 43 -2.63 1.02 -14.26
N GLY A 44 -3.66 0.26 -13.91
CA GLY A 44 -3.83 -1.16 -14.25
C GLY A 44 -4.69 -1.95 -13.26
N GLU A 45 -4.65 -3.27 -13.39
CA GLU A 45 -5.39 -4.26 -12.61
C GLU A 45 -4.89 -4.43 -11.16
N HIS A 46 -5.73 -4.99 -10.27
CA HIS A 46 -5.32 -5.40 -8.93
C HIS A 46 -4.17 -6.40 -9.00
N ARG A 47 -3.01 -6.06 -8.43
CA ARG A 47 -1.84 -6.93 -8.38
C ARG A 47 -1.64 -7.49 -6.98
N ALA A 48 -1.27 -8.77 -6.90
CA ALA A 48 -0.89 -9.41 -5.66
C ALA A 48 0.31 -8.69 -4.99
N PHE A 49 0.54 -8.98 -3.71
CA PHE A 49 1.73 -8.52 -2.99
C PHE A 49 2.99 -9.21 -3.56
N VAL A 50 3.66 -8.58 -4.53
CA VAL A 50 4.85 -9.15 -5.21
C VAL A 50 6.16 -8.71 -4.54
N VAL A 51 6.20 -7.53 -3.90
CA VAL A 51 7.44 -6.96 -3.36
C VAL A 51 7.51 -7.14 -1.85
N THR A 52 8.27 -8.14 -1.40
CA THR A 52 8.60 -8.41 0.00
C THR A 52 9.68 -7.46 0.51
N GLY A 53 9.55 -6.93 1.74
CA GLY A 53 10.61 -6.17 2.41
C GLY A 53 10.55 -4.65 2.26
N SER A 54 9.77 -4.12 1.30
CA SER A 54 9.70 -2.67 1.06
C SER A 54 8.77 -1.92 2.01
N TYR A 55 7.91 -2.62 2.76
CA TYR A 55 7.01 -1.99 3.72
C TYR A 55 7.69 -1.83 5.08
N GLU A 56 8.55 -2.78 5.43
CA GLU A 56 9.34 -2.81 6.66
C GLU A 56 10.33 -1.64 6.75
N GLU A 57 10.84 -1.15 5.62
CA GLU A 57 11.77 0.01 5.60
C GLU A 57 11.11 1.34 5.99
N VAL A 58 9.78 1.42 5.88
CA VAL A 58 9.02 2.67 5.99
C VAL A 58 7.97 2.65 7.08
N PHE A 59 7.73 1.49 7.68
CA PHE A 59 6.79 1.35 8.76
C PHE A 59 7.40 1.86 10.07
N PRO A 60 6.68 2.68 10.86
CA PRO A 60 7.24 3.30 12.05
C PRO A 60 7.37 2.36 13.26
N LEU A 61 6.68 1.21 13.23
CA LEU A 61 6.70 0.21 14.31
C LEU A 61 7.54 -1.01 13.91
N ASP A 62 8.11 -1.70 14.89
CA ASP A 62 8.85 -2.96 14.70
C ASP A 62 7.89 -4.16 14.59
N ILE A 63 7.09 -4.16 13.52
CA ILE A 63 6.14 -5.22 13.19
C ILE A 63 6.27 -5.61 11.72
N TYR A 64 5.66 -6.72 11.33
CA TYR A 64 5.62 -7.17 9.93
C TYR A 64 4.34 -6.71 9.22
N PRO A 65 4.28 -5.49 8.65
CA PRO A 65 3.07 -4.95 8.04
C PRO A 65 2.56 -5.84 6.90
N MET A 66 3.47 -6.43 6.11
CA MET A 66 3.07 -7.35 5.04
C MET A 66 2.34 -8.59 5.56
N GLN A 67 2.77 -9.16 6.68
CA GLN A 67 2.15 -10.37 7.22
C GLN A 67 0.78 -10.04 7.83
N ILE A 68 0.67 -8.90 8.53
CA ILE A 68 -0.61 -8.42 9.09
C ILE A 68 -1.64 -8.22 7.97
N LEU A 69 -1.25 -7.56 6.87
CA LEU A 69 -2.14 -7.34 5.72
C LEU A 69 -2.60 -8.64 5.10
N LYS A 70 -1.69 -9.63 4.97
CA LYS A 70 -2.06 -10.95 4.48
C LYS A 70 -3.02 -11.64 5.44
N ALA A 71 -2.73 -11.63 6.75
CA ALA A 71 -3.61 -12.17 7.79
C ALA A 71 -5.02 -11.60 7.70
N CYS A 72 -5.14 -10.28 7.54
CA CYS A 72 -6.42 -9.61 7.30
C CYS A 72 -7.15 -10.12 6.04
N MET A 73 -6.43 -10.43 4.96
CA MET A 73 -7.03 -10.92 3.71
C MET A 73 -7.60 -12.34 3.81
N TYR A 74 -6.89 -13.28 4.44
CA TYR A 74 -7.42 -14.63 4.66
C TYR A 74 -8.21 -14.78 5.97
N LYS A 75 -8.34 -13.68 6.73
CA LYS A 75 -9.21 -13.54 7.91
C LYS A 75 -8.87 -14.51 9.05
N ASP A 76 -7.59 -14.75 9.27
CA ASP A 76 -7.11 -15.54 10.40
C ASP A 76 -6.92 -14.66 11.63
N LEU A 77 -7.77 -14.87 12.63
CA LEU A 77 -7.77 -14.09 13.87
C LEU A 77 -6.56 -14.38 14.75
N ASP A 78 -6.15 -15.66 14.84
CA ASP A 78 -5.06 -16.08 15.71
C ASP A 78 -3.73 -15.48 15.21
N GLU A 79 -3.54 -15.45 13.89
CA GLU A 79 -2.36 -14.85 13.28
C GLU A 79 -2.38 -13.32 13.34
N MET A 80 -3.54 -12.68 13.17
CA MET A 80 -3.68 -11.23 13.38
C MET A 80 -3.27 -10.83 14.80
N GLU A 81 -3.76 -11.56 15.82
CA GLU A 81 -3.39 -11.31 17.21
C GLU A 81 -1.90 -11.54 17.47
N ALA A 82 -1.34 -12.65 16.97
CA ALA A 82 0.08 -12.98 17.14
C ALA A 82 1.02 -11.94 16.50
N LEU A 83 0.57 -11.29 15.42
CA LEU A 83 1.32 -10.23 14.72
C LEU A 83 1.13 -8.84 15.32
N GLY A 84 0.34 -8.69 16.39
CA GLY A 84 0.18 -7.42 17.11
C GLY A 84 -0.90 -6.50 16.54
N MET A 85 -1.98 -7.05 15.98
CA MET A 85 -3.09 -6.25 15.40
C MET A 85 -3.74 -5.25 16.38
N TYR A 86 -3.60 -5.44 17.70
CA TYR A 86 -4.11 -4.51 18.71
C TYR A 86 -3.31 -3.21 18.85
N GLU A 87 -2.06 -3.19 18.37
CA GLU A 87 -1.17 -2.03 18.50
C GLU A 87 -1.24 -1.10 17.30
N VAL A 88 -1.93 -1.51 16.23
CA VAL A 88 -1.96 -0.80 14.95
C VAL A 88 -3.29 -0.08 14.72
N ALA A 89 -3.20 1.10 14.12
CA ALA A 89 -4.34 1.83 13.60
C ALA A 89 -4.34 1.82 12.06
N PRO A 90 -5.50 1.94 11.39
CA PRO A 90 -5.57 2.06 9.93
C PRO A 90 -4.65 3.16 9.37
N GLU A 91 -4.52 4.29 10.09
CA GLU A 91 -3.74 5.46 9.68
C GLU A 91 -2.24 5.16 9.57
N ASP A 92 -1.71 4.21 10.36
CA ASP A 92 -0.29 3.82 10.34
C ASP A 92 0.11 3.21 8.99
N PHE A 93 -0.86 2.66 8.25
CA PHE A 93 -0.65 2.05 6.94
C PHE A 93 -0.74 3.05 5.77
N ALA A 94 -0.96 4.34 6.03
CA ALA A 94 -1.05 5.36 4.98
C ALA A 94 0.26 5.50 4.18
N LEU A 95 1.41 5.42 4.86
CA LEU A 95 2.72 5.49 4.20
C LEU A 95 3.01 4.24 3.36
N THR A 96 2.64 3.05 3.87
CA THR A 96 2.80 1.79 3.14
C THR A 96 1.93 1.74 1.88
N GLU A 97 0.71 2.30 1.95
CA GLU A 97 -0.20 2.42 0.81
C GLU A 97 0.35 3.38 -0.26
N PHE A 98 0.98 4.48 0.16
CA PHE A 98 1.62 5.41 -0.76
C PHE A 98 2.76 4.76 -1.54
N ILE A 99 3.59 3.97 -0.85
CA ILE A 99 4.79 3.32 -1.42
C ILE A 99 4.42 2.06 -2.22
N CYS A 100 3.30 1.43 -1.91
CA CYS A 100 2.82 0.24 -2.58
C CYS A 100 2.77 0.42 -4.10
N VAL A 101 3.55 -0.40 -4.82
CA VAL A 101 3.57 -0.45 -6.28
C VAL A 101 2.21 -0.92 -6.84
N SER A 102 1.52 -1.78 -6.10
CA SER A 102 0.22 -2.35 -6.47
C SER A 102 -0.98 -1.50 -6.06
N LYS A 103 -0.77 -0.35 -5.37
CA LYS A 103 -1.82 0.56 -4.90
C LYS A 103 -3.01 -0.16 -4.24
N GLN A 104 -2.71 -1.13 -3.38
CA GLN A 104 -3.76 -1.80 -2.60
C GLN A 104 -4.25 -0.85 -1.49
N PRO A 105 -5.55 -0.85 -1.16
CA PRO A 105 -6.08 0.01 -0.10
C PRO A 105 -5.76 -0.59 1.28
N HIS A 106 -4.59 -0.27 1.84
CA HIS A 106 -4.10 -0.89 3.07
C HIS A 106 -4.96 -0.47 4.28
N GLN A 107 -5.32 0.82 4.34
CA GLN A 107 -6.15 1.36 5.43
C GLN A 107 -7.50 0.64 5.50
N LYS A 108 -8.10 0.35 4.34
CA LYS A 108 -9.38 -0.36 4.26
C LYS A 108 -9.25 -1.81 4.72
N ILE A 109 -8.20 -2.51 4.31
CA ILE A 109 -7.95 -3.91 4.72
C ILE A 109 -7.82 -4.01 6.24
N ILE A 110 -7.06 -3.11 6.85
CA ILE A 110 -6.86 -3.09 8.31
C ILE A 110 -8.15 -2.74 9.04
N ARG A 111 -8.94 -1.78 8.51
CA ARG A 111 -10.23 -1.43 9.08
C ARG A 111 -11.20 -2.62 9.08
N GLU A 112 -11.31 -3.32 7.96
CA GLU A 112 -12.14 -4.52 7.84
C GLU A 112 -11.64 -5.65 8.74
N GLY A 113 -10.32 -5.78 8.93
CA GLY A 113 -9.72 -6.72 9.88
C GLY A 113 -10.10 -6.42 11.33
N LEU A 114 -9.97 -5.16 11.77
CA LEU A 114 -10.38 -4.73 13.11
C LEU A 114 -11.88 -4.92 13.35
N ASP A 115 -12.72 -4.56 12.38
CA ASP A 115 -14.17 -4.76 12.47
C ASP A 115 -14.53 -6.25 12.60
N LEU A 116 -13.78 -7.14 11.94
CA LEU A 116 -13.95 -8.59 12.04
C LEU A 116 -13.50 -9.12 13.42
N MET A 117 -12.36 -8.68 13.94
CA MET A 117 -11.93 -9.04 15.30
C MET A 117 -12.98 -8.62 16.34
N LEU A 118 -13.51 -7.39 16.22
CA LEU A 118 -14.50 -6.87 17.15
C LEU A 118 -15.83 -7.65 17.10
N LYS A 119 -16.20 -8.21 15.95
CA LYS A 119 -17.42 -9.00 15.80
C LYS A 119 -17.32 -10.41 16.37
N GLU A 120 -16.14 -11.03 16.25
CA GLU A 120 -15.93 -12.43 16.64
C GLU A 120 -15.47 -12.55 18.11
N ILE A 121 -14.77 -11.54 18.64
CA ILE A 121 -14.20 -11.54 20.00
C ILE A 121 -15.00 -10.65 20.97
N GLY A 122 -15.66 -9.60 20.48
CA GLY A 122 -16.45 -8.63 21.28
C GLY A 122 -17.94 -8.98 21.36
#